data_AF-A0A6P2C0Y3-F1
#
_entry.id   AF-A0A6P2C0Y3-F1
#
_cell.length_a   1.000
_cell.length_b   1.000
_cell.length_c   1.000
_cell.angle_alpha   90.00
_cell.angle_beta   90.00
_cell.angle_gamma   90.00
#
_symmetry.space_group_name_H-M   'P 1'
#
loop_
_entity.id
_entity.type
_entity.pdbx_description
1 polymer ?
#
loop_
_entity_poly.entity_id
_entity_poly.type
_entity_poly.pdbx_seq_one_letter_code
_entity_poly.pdbx_strand_id
1 'polypeptide(L)'
;MAEVQAVSRTAPGNCGGGGSVTDAAGLSQGVVLSEHGGTWGAALPATTAQLATSSMVGTVSCGRTGSCVAGGSFMAVGPFSHALLVSEANGRWSAGREVPGLAAINHGSAEVDSVSCAAPGDCAVAGTYTATLPDSSRREQAFVADEAGGTWRLAQPVPGAPAFNARNAAVTALSCRAPR
;
A
#
# COMPACT_ATOMS: atom_id res chain seq x y z
N MET A 1 3.50 11.72 -18.39
CA MET A 1 4.63 11.76 -17.44
C MET A 1 4.62 10.47 -16.65
N ALA A 2 5.79 9.97 -16.23
CA ALA A 2 5.92 8.73 -15.46
C ALA A 2 6.92 8.97 -14.33
N GLU A 3 6.58 8.51 -13.13
CA GLU A 3 7.37 8.73 -11.92
C GLU A 3 7.53 7.42 -11.16
N VAL A 4 8.76 7.10 -10.76
CA VAL A 4 9.08 5.97 -9.86
C VAL A 4 9.24 6.53 -8.46
N GLN A 5 8.44 6.03 -7.53
CA GLN A 5 8.37 6.55 -6.16
C GLN A 5 9.03 5.63 -5.14
N ALA A 6 9.05 4.32 -5.40
CA ALA A 6 9.64 3.36 -4.47
C ALA A 6 10.36 2.22 -5.20
N VAL A 7 11.46 1.77 -4.60
CA VAL A 7 12.25 0.60 -5.03
C VAL A 7 12.67 -0.19 -3.81
N SER A 8 12.53 -1.52 -3.87
CA SER A 8 13.00 -2.45 -2.85
C SER A 8 13.93 -3.50 -3.45
N ARG A 9 15.00 -3.84 -2.72
CA ARG A 9 16.04 -4.78 -3.16
C ARG A 9 16.04 -6.06 -2.33
N THR A 10 16.03 -7.21 -2.98
CA THR A 10 16.09 -8.54 -2.31
C THR A 10 17.40 -9.27 -2.55
N ALA A 11 18.01 -9.03 -3.71
CA ALA A 11 19.32 -9.53 -4.10
C ALA A 11 19.88 -8.63 -5.23
N PRO A 12 21.18 -8.70 -5.57
CA PRO A 12 21.71 -8.03 -6.75
C PRO A 12 20.90 -8.39 -8.01
N GLY A 13 20.38 -7.37 -8.70
CA GLY A 13 19.56 -7.54 -9.90
C GLY A 13 18.15 -8.11 -9.67
N ASN A 14 17.66 -8.14 -8.43
CA ASN A 14 16.28 -8.53 -8.12
C ASN A 14 15.63 -7.46 -7.23
N CYS A 15 14.84 -6.61 -7.87
CA CYS A 15 14.16 -5.47 -7.27
C CYS A 15 12.65 -5.50 -7.54
N GLY A 16 11.87 -4.92 -6.64
CA GLY A 16 10.50 -4.49 -6.88
C GLY A 16 10.43 -2.98 -6.96
N GLY A 17 9.57 -2.44 -7.80
CA GLY A 17 9.38 -1.00 -7.99
C GLY A 17 7.90 -0.62 -8.03
N GLY A 18 7.60 0.62 -7.64
CA GLY A 18 6.27 1.20 -7.67
C GLY A 18 6.29 2.66 -8.08
N GLY A 19 5.22 3.12 -8.70
CA GLY A 19 5.05 4.52 -9.07
C GLY A 19 3.72 4.79 -9.74
N SER A 20 3.69 5.81 -10.59
CA SER A 20 2.51 6.15 -11.39
C SER A 20 2.86 6.63 -12.79
N VAL A 21 1.95 6.39 -13.73
CA VAL A 21 1.99 6.88 -15.10
C VAL A 21 0.74 7.68 -15.39
N THR A 22 0.86 8.77 -16.14
CA THR A 22 -0.32 9.51 -16.61
C THR A 22 -0.88 8.86 -17.87
N ASP A 23 -2.16 8.51 -17.86
CA ASP A 23 -2.86 7.93 -19.01
C ASP A 23 -3.28 8.99 -20.05
N ALA A 24 -3.91 8.53 -21.15
CA ALA A 24 -4.39 9.40 -22.22
C ALA A 24 -5.51 10.36 -21.79
N ALA A 25 -6.21 10.07 -20.68
CA ALA A 25 -7.21 10.96 -20.09
C ALA A 25 -6.59 11.98 -19.12
N GLY A 26 -5.27 11.94 -18.91
CA GLY A 26 -4.57 12.83 -17.98
C GLY A 26 -4.62 12.38 -16.52
N LEU A 27 -5.09 11.16 -16.26
CA LEU A 27 -5.26 10.63 -14.90
C LEU A 27 -4.01 9.83 -14.49
N SER A 28 -3.66 9.89 -13.21
CA SER A 28 -2.53 9.13 -12.68
C SER A 28 -2.94 7.68 -12.46
N GLN A 29 -2.15 6.75 -12.99
CA GLN A 29 -2.39 5.31 -12.87
C GLN A 29 -1.20 4.66 -12.18
N GLY A 30 -1.45 4.03 -11.04
CA GLY A 30 -0.44 3.34 -10.26
C GLY A 30 0.11 2.16 -11.06
N VAL A 31 1.42 1.98 -11.02
CA VAL A 31 2.10 0.87 -11.68
C VAL A 31 3.07 0.18 -10.74
N VAL A 32 3.23 -1.12 -10.96
CA VAL A 32 4.21 -1.98 -10.29
C VAL A 32 5.17 -2.57 -11.31
N LEU A 33 6.40 -2.78 -10.87
CA LEU A 33 7.54 -3.21 -11.69
C LEU A 33 8.29 -4.33 -10.95
N SER A 34 8.77 -5.32 -11.70
CA SER A 34 9.69 -6.35 -11.19
C SER A 34 10.97 -6.35 -12.02
N GLU A 35 12.10 -6.47 -11.33
CA GLU A 35 13.40 -6.72 -11.92
C GLU A 35 13.82 -8.16 -11.65
N HIS A 36 14.25 -8.86 -12.70
CA HIS A 36 14.80 -10.20 -12.61
C HIS A 36 16.14 -10.25 -13.34
N GLY A 37 17.20 -10.64 -12.61
CA GLY A 37 18.54 -10.78 -13.18
C GLY A 37 19.10 -9.47 -13.77
N GLY A 38 18.78 -8.31 -13.17
CA GLY A 38 19.26 -6.99 -13.60
C GLY A 38 18.48 -6.39 -14.77
N THR A 39 17.37 -7.03 -15.18
CA THR A 39 16.50 -6.56 -16.25
C THR A 39 15.10 -6.27 -15.71
N TRP A 40 14.63 -5.03 -15.92
CA TRP A 40 13.28 -4.63 -15.56
C TRP A 40 12.27 -5.17 -16.57
N GLY A 41 11.17 -5.73 -16.07
CA GLY A 41 10.00 -6.10 -16.87
C GLY A 41 9.15 -4.89 -17.27
N ALA A 42 8.08 -5.17 -18.02
CA ALA A 42 7.08 -4.15 -18.35
C ALA A 42 6.32 -3.69 -17.10
N ALA A 43 5.95 -2.41 -17.06
CA ALA A 43 5.07 -1.87 -16.04
C ALA A 43 3.69 -2.54 -16.10
N LEU A 44 3.22 -3.02 -14.96
CA LEU A 44 1.88 -3.59 -14.82
C LEU A 44 0.98 -2.62 -14.04
N PRO A 45 -0.30 -2.50 -14.40
CA PRO A 45 -1.22 -1.65 -13.66
C PRO A 45 -1.42 -2.21 -12.24
N ALA A 46 -1.30 -1.34 -11.25
CA ALA A 46 -1.45 -1.67 -9.84
C ALA A 46 -2.92 -1.91 -9.46
N THR A 47 -3.85 -1.35 -10.22
CA THR A 47 -5.29 -1.52 -10.05
C THR A 47 -5.89 -2.15 -11.31
N THR A 48 -7.02 -2.83 -11.17
CA THR A 48 -7.84 -3.15 -12.35
C THR A 48 -8.60 -1.90 -12.75
N ALA A 49 -8.70 -1.62 -14.06
CA ALA A 49 -9.38 -0.46 -14.64
C ALA A 49 -10.87 -0.28 -14.21
N GLN A 50 -11.46 -1.27 -13.53
CA GLN A 50 -12.81 -1.22 -12.98
C GLN A 50 -12.91 -0.57 -11.59
N LEU A 51 -11.79 -0.35 -10.89
CA LEU A 51 -11.80 0.06 -9.47
C LEU A 51 -11.32 1.51 -9.24
N ALA A 52 -10.57 2.10 -10.17
CA ALA A 52 -9.88 3.37 -9.92
C ALA A 52 -9.95 4.36 -11.08
N THR A 53 -10.42 5.57 -10.80
CA THR A 53 -10.29 6.73 -11.70
C THR A 53 -8.86 7.26 -11.68
N SER A 54 -8.18 7.16 -10.53
CA SER A 54 -6.77 7.50 -10.35
C SER A 54 -6.15 6.58 -9.33
N SER A 55 -4.88 6.23 -9.46
CA SER A 55 -4.15 5.44 -8.49
C SER A 55 -2.66 5.79 -8.45
N MET A 56 -2.01 5.46 -7.34
CA MET A 56 -0.59 5.70 -7.12
C MET A 56 -0.02 4.60 -6.24
N VAL A 57 1.20 4.15 -6.56
CA VAL A 57 1.98 3.24 -5.72
C VAL A 57 3.16 4.01 -5.16
N GLY A 58 3.10 4.32 -3.87
CA GLY A 58 4.11 5.14 -3.19
C GLY A 58 5.15 4.35 -2.41
N THR A 59 4.92 3.05 -2.18
CA THR A 59 5.80 2.22 -1.36
C THR A 59 5.81 0.76 -1.83
N VAL A 60 6.96 0.10 -1.70
CA VAL A 60 7.12 -1.33 -2.03
C VAL A 60 8.14 -1.96 -1.09
N SER A 61 7.86 -3.19 -0.66
CA SER A 61 8.77 -4.00 0.14
C SER A 61 8.75 -5.44 -0.35
N CYS A 62 9.92 -6.07 -0.42
CA CYS A 62 10.05 -7.42 -0.92
C CYS A 62 10.67 -8.32 0.14
N GLY A 63 9.97 -9.39 0.52
CA GLY A 63 10.46 -10.40 1.46
C GLY A 63 11.41 -11.41 0.79
N ARG A 64 11.29 -11.60 -0.52
CA ARG A 64 12.17 -12.42 -1.37
C ARG A 64 11.98 -12.03 -2.84
N THR A 65 12.92 -12.41 -3.71
CA THR A 65 12.74 -12.33 -5.17
C THR A 65 11.39 -12.91 -5.60
N GLY A 66 10.59 -12.11 -6.31
CA GLY A 66 9.25 -12.49 -6.78
C GLY A 66 8.18 -12.58 -5.69
N SER A 67 8.45 -12.03 -4.50
CA SER A 67 7.50 -11.89 -3.40
C SER A 67 7.64 -10.51 -2.76
N CYS A 68 6.78 -9.61 -3.22
CA CYS A 68 6.72 -8.22 -2.83
C CYS A 68 5.31 -7.81 -2.45
N VAL A 69 5.20 -6.75 -1.66
CA VAL A 69 3.96 -6.05 -1.37
C VAL A 69 4.18 -4.58 -1.69
N ALA A 70 3.24 -3.98 -2.39
CA ALA A 70 3.23 -2.58 -2.72
C ALA A 70 1.98 -1.89 -2.13
N GLY A 71 2.15 -0.63 -1.76
CA GLY A 71 1.12 0.18 -1.11
C GLY A 71 1.02 1.57 -1.73
N GLY A 72 -0.13 2.20 -1.55
CA GLY A 72 -0.38 3.59 -1.92
C GLY A 72 -1.85 3.93 -1.77
N SER A 73 -2.41 4.62 -2.77
CA SER A 73 -3.81 5.03 -2.77
C SER A 73 -4.46 4.92 -4.15
N PHE A 74 -5.79 4.79 -4.15
CA PHE A 74 -6.60 4.85 -5.36
C PHE A 74 -7.92 5.59 -5.11
N MET A 75 -8.47 6.21 -6.14
CA MET A 75 -9.76 6.90 -6.13
C MET A 75 -10.80 6.02 -6.80
N ALA A 76 -11.82 5.58 -6.08
CA ALA A 76 -12.98 4.89 -6.64
C ALA A 76 -14.09 5.90 -7.03
N VAL A 77 -15.29 5.40 -7.33
CA VAL A 77 -16.47 6.27 -7.54
C VAL A 77 -16.81 6.95 -6.21
N GLY A 78 -16.38 8.21 -6.05
CA GLY A 78 -16.57 8.98 -4.83
C GLY A 78 -15.50 10.06 -4.64
N PRO A 79 -15.62 10.90 -3.60
CA PRO A 79 -14.69 11.99 -3.36
C PRO A 79 -13.44 11.60 -2.55
N PHE A 80 -13.38 10.37 -2.04
CA PHE A 80 -12.35 9.94 -1.09
C PHE A 80 -11.41 8.91 -1.70
N SER A 81 -10.16 8.96 -1.26
CA SER A 81 -9.16 7.96 -1.62
C SER A 81 -9.27 6.74 -0.71
N HIS A 82 -8.90 5.59 -1.27
CA HIS A 82 -8.84 4.31 -0.61
C HIS A 82 -7.39 3.83 -0.55
N ALA A 83 -7.04 3.14 0.53
CA ALA A 83 -5.71 2.57 0.71
C ALA A 83 -5.50 1.39 -0.24
N LEU A 84 -4.54 1.53 -1.15
CA LEU A 84 -4.19 0.51 -2.15
C LEU A 84 -3.23 -0.51 -1.55
N LEU A 85 -3.50 -1.79 -1.79
CA LEU A 85 -2.63 -2.91 -1.48
C LEU A 85 -2.49 -3.83 -2.69
N VAL A 86 -1.26 -4.09 -3.11
CA VAL A 86 -0.93 -4.98 -4.24
C VAL A 86 0.10 -5.99 -3.79
N SER A 87 -0.07 -7.26 -4.13
CA SER A 87 0.84 -8.34 -3.72
C SER A 87 1.45 -9.00 -4.94
N GLU A 88 2.73 -9.35 -4.87
CA GLU A 88 3.44 -10.18 -5.83
C GLU A 88 3.68 -11.56 -5.23
N ALA A 89 3.31 -12.60 -5.97
CA ALA A 89 3.61 -13.97 -5.63
C ALA A 89 4.18 -14.70 -6.85
N ASN A 90 5.34 -15.34 -6.67
CA ASN A 90 6.04 -16.07 -7.72
C ASN A 90 6.31 -15.20 -8.97
N GLY A 91 6.69 -13.93 -8.78
CA GLY A 91 6.98 -12.99 -9.87
C GLY A 91 5.74 -12.45 -10.59
N ARG A 92 4.54 -12.68 -10.03
CA ARG A 92 3.29 -12.20 -10.61
C ARG A 92 2.55 -11.31 -9.63
N TRP A 93 2.32 -10.07 -10.04
CA TRP A 93 1.48 -9.12 -9.32
C TRP A 93 0.00 -9.49 -9.41
N SER A 94 -0.70 -9.40 -8.29
CA SER A 94 -2.15 -9.50 -8.19
C SER A 94 -2.81 -8.20 -8.63
N ALA A 95 -4.12 -8.25 -8.88
CA ALA A 95 -4.91 -7.03 -8.91
C ALA A 95 -4.82 -6.32 -7.55
N GLY A 96 -4.71 -4.99 -7.58
CA GLY A 96 -4.78 -4.16 -6.38
C GLY A 96 -6.16 -4.23 -5.74
N ARG A 97 -6.17 -4.17 -4.41
CA ARG A 97 -7.37 -4.18 -3.58
C ARG A 97 -7.25 -3.15 -2.47
N GLU A 98 -8.37 -2.85 -1.83
CA GLU A 98 -8.36 -2.09 -0.58
C GLU A 98 -7.77 -2.92 0.56
N VAL A 99 -7.10 -2.26 1.51
CA VAL A 99 -6.62 -2.92 2.74
C VAL A 99 -7.83 -3.55 3.48
N PRO A 100 -7.81 -4.88 3.76
CA PRO A 100 -8.94 -5.55 4.38
C PRO A 100 -9.37 -4.89 5.71
N GLY A 101 -10.68 -4.68 5.88
CA GLY A 101 -11.24 -4.08 7.10
C GLY A 101 -11.18 -2.55 7.18
N LEU A 102 -10.39 -1.88 6.34
CA LEU A 102 -10.22 -0.43 6.44
C LEU A 102 -11.50 0.34 6.08
N ALA A 103 -12.26 -0.15 5.09
CA ALA A 103 -13.55 0.43 4.71
C ALA A 103 -14.57 0.48 5.87
N ALA A 104 -14.43 -0.38 6.89
CA ALA A 104 -15.33 -0.40 8.04
C ALA A 104 -15.02 0.71 9.07
N ILE A 105 -13.81 1.28 9.05
CA ILE A 105 -13.34 2.29 10.00
C ILE A 105 -13.03 3.64 9.34
N ASN A 106 -12.90 3.68 8.02
CA ASN A 106 -12.64 4.89 7.25
C ASN A 106 -13.94 5.64 6.90
N HIS A 107 -14.04 6.90 7.34
CA HIS A 107 -15.15 7.81 7.09
C HIS A 107 -14.79 8.95 6.12
N GLY A 108 -13.62 8.87 5.47
CA GLY A 108 -13.09 9.85 4.53
C GLY A 108 -12.00 9.22 3.66
N SER A 109 -10.83 9.87 3.57
CA SER A 109 -9.70 9.37 2.78
C SER A 109 -8.79 8.45 3.59
N ALA A 110 -8.17 7.48 2.90
CA ALA A 110 -7.14 6.61 3.42
C ALA A 110 -6.04 6.32 2.40
N GLU A 111 -4.83 6.00 2.89
CA GLU A 111 -3.68 5.61 2.08
C GLU A 111 -2.71 4.69 2.86
N VAL A 112 -1.92 3.90 2.14
CA VAL A 112 -0.77 3.17 2.71
C VAL A 112 0.48 4.00 2.52
N ASP A 113 1.15 4.32 3.62
CA ASP A 113 2.39 5.10 3.64
C ASP A 113 3.64 4.21 3.70
N SER A 114 3.54 3.06 4.37
CA SER A 114 4.68 2.19 4.62
C SER A 114 4.32 0.71 4.52
N VAL A 115 5.18 -0.05 3.87
CA VAL A 115 5.12 -1.52 3.78
C VAL A 115 6.46 -2.08 4.24
N SER A 116 6.42 -3.15 5.03
CA SER A 116 7.61 -3.91 5.39
C SER A 116 7.32 -5.41 5.34
N CYS A 117 8.11 -6.15 4.57
CA CYS A 117 8.00 -7.60 4.47
C CYS A 117 9.20 -8.28 5.11
N ALA A 118 8.94 -9.13 6.10
CA ALA A 118 9.94 -9.96 6.76
C ALA A 118 10.26 -11.23 5.95
N ALA A 119 9.25 -11.81 5.31
CA ALA A 119 9.35 -13.00 4.48
C ALA A 119 8.15 -13.05 3.50
N PRO A 120 8.15 -13.95 2.51
CA PRO A 120 6.98 -14.19 1.67
C PRO A 120 5.73 -14.51 2.51
N GLY A 121 4.68 -13.69 2.37
CA GLY A 121 3.44 -13.83 3.12
C GLY A 121 3.55 -13.45 4.61
N ASP A 122 4.60 -12.73 5.00
CA ASP A 122 4.81 -12.16 6.34
C ASP A 122 5.22 -10.69 6.19
N CYS A 123 4.22 -9.82 6.16
CA CYS A 123 4.37 -8.40 5.88
C CYS A 123 3.49 -7.57 6.82
N ALA A 124 3.87 -6.31 7.05
CA ALA A 124 3.02 -5.32 7.69
C ALA A 124 2.88 -4.09 6.81
N VAL A 125 1.70 -3.48 6.86
CA VAL A 125 1.43 -2.17 6.28
C VAL A 125 0.92 -1.22 7.34
N ALA A 126 1.23 0.05 7.15
CA ALA A 126 0.62 1.12 7.90
C ALA A 126 0.38 2.32 6.99
N GLY A 127 -0.52 3.16 7.45
CA GLY A 127 -0.77 4.45 6.85
C GLY A 127 -1.86 5.17 7.61
N THR A 128 -2.60 6.00 6.90
CA THR A 128 -3.57 6.92 7.48
C THR A 128 -4.98 6.63 6.98
N TYR A 129 -5.96 6.99 7.81
CA TYR A 129 -7.37 6.99 7.45
C TYR A 129 -8.12 8.09 8.21
N THR A 130 -9.23 8.56 7.66
CA THR A 130 -10.06 9.56 8.33
C THR A 130 -11.10 8.88 9.22
N ALA A 131 -11.07 9.15 10.52
CA ALA A 131 -12.08 8.67 11.47
C ALA A 131 -12.98 9.81 11.98
N THR A 132 -14.23 9.50 12.31
CA THR A 132 -15.07 10.39 13.12
C THR A 132 -14.91 10.03 14.59
N LEU A 133 -14.48 10.99 15.39
CA LEU A 133 -14.28 10.83 16.84
C LEU A 133 -15.58 11.10 17.62
N PRO A 134 -15.67 10.75 18.92
CA PRO A 134 -16.87 10.98 19.73
C PRO A 134 -17.31 12.45 19.82
N ASP A 135 -16.38 13.39 19.66
CA ASP A 135 -16.65 14.84 19.58
C ASP A 135 -17.18 15.28 18.19
N SER A 136 -17.53 14.33 17.32
CA SER A 136 -17.94 14.52 15.92
C SER A 136 -16.87 15.14 15.01
N SER A 137 -15.65 15.34 15.49
CA SER A 137 -14.56 15.82 14.65
C SER A 137 -14.07 14.71 13.71
N ARG A 138 -13.77 15.08 12.46
CA ARG A 138 -13.10 14.21 11.52
C ARG A 138 -11.60 14.42 11.65
N ARG A 139 -10.86 13.38 12.00
CA ARG A 139 -9.40 13.46 12.16
C ARG A 139 -8.73 12.28 11.47
N GLU A 140 -7.56 12.56 10.93
CA GLU A 140 -6.68 11.53 10.38
C GLU A 140 -6.09 10.70 11.53
N GLN A 141 -6.25 9.39 11.45
CA GLN A 141 -5.75 8.39 12.38
C GLN A 141 -4.80 7.44 11.65
N ALA A 142 -3.88 6.85 12.39
CA ALA A 142 -3.02 5.80 11.86
C ALA A 142 -3.70 4.43 11.99
N PHE A 143 -3.53 3.59 10.98
CA PHE A 143 -3.87 2.17 11.05
C PHE A 143 -2.63 1.30 10.85
N VAL A 144 -2.73 0.07 11.31
CA VAL A 144 -1.82 -1.02 10.97
C VAL A 144 -2.63 -2.22 10.49
N ALA A 145 -2.08 -2.95 9.52
CA ALA A 145 -2.57 -4.25 9.10
C ALA A 145 -1.38 -5.16 8.82
N ASP A 146 -1.55 -6.45 9.07
CA ASP A 146 -0.47 -7.42 8.97
C ASP A 146 -0.91 -8.65 8.16
N GLU A 147 0.05 -9.26 7.48
CA GLU A 147 -0.07 -10.48 6.72
C GLU A 147 0.69 -11.58 7.46
N ALA A 148 0.03 -12.70 7.68
CA ALA A 148 0.67 -13.88 8.24
C ALA A 148 0.28 -15.12 7.43
N GLY A 149 1.29 -15.83 6.92
CA GLY A 149 1.08 -17.00 6.08
C GLY A 149 0.30 -16.69 4.80
N GLY A 150 0.50 -15.49 4.23
CA GLY A 150 -0.20 -15.04 3.02
C GLY A 150 -1.65 -14.61 3.24
N THR A 151 -2.10 -14.51 4.49
CA THR A 151 -3.44 -14.04 4.84
C THR A 151 -3.36 -12.72 5.59
N TRP A 152 -4.06 -11.71 5.10
CA TRP A 152 -4.13 -10.40 5.72
C TRP A 152 -5.15 -10.39 6.86
N ARG A 153 -4.72 -9.93 8.02
CA ARG A 153 -5.59 -9.55 9.14
C ARG A 153 -6.27 -8.22 8.81
N LEU A 154 -7.41 -7.98 9.47
CA LEU A 154 -8.16 -6.73 9.30
C LEU A 154 -7.35 -5.55 9.83
N ALA A 155 -7.41 -4.44 9.10
CA ALA A 155 -6.85 -3.17 9.54
C ALA A 155 -7.47 -2.75 10.87
N GLN A 156 -6.61 -2.23 11.73
CA GLN A 156 -6.97 -1.78 13.06
C GLN A 156 -6.31 -0.43 13.36
N PRO A 157 -6.98 0.47 14.10
CA PRO A 157 -6.37 1.70 14.58
C PRO A 157 -5.13 1.38 15.41
N VAL A 158 -4.09 2.21 15.31
CA VAL A 158 -2.91 2.06 16.18
C VAL A 158 -3.36 2.21 17.64
N PRO A 159 -3.16 1.19 18.50
CA PRO A 159 -3.62 1.24 19.88
C PRO A 159 -3.05 2.46 20.62
N GLY A 160 -3.93 3.20 21.30
CA GLY A 160 -3.55 4.40 22.06
C GLY A 160 -3.32 5.66 21.21
N ALA A 161 -3.15 5.56 19.88
CA ALA A 161 -2.94 6.73 19.03
C ALA A 161 -4.11 7.75 19.09
N PRO A 162 -5.39 7.35 19.10
CA PRO A 162 -6.50 8.30 19.20
C PRO A 162 -6.49 9.15 20.49
N ALA A 163 -5.91 8.63 21.59
CA ALA A 163 -5.87 9.34 22.87
C ALA A 163 -4.93 10.56 22.87
N PHE A 164 -3.91 10.56 22.00
CA PHE A 164 -2.93 11.64 21.90
C PHE A 164 -3.07 12.47 20.62
N ASN A 165 -4.01 12.10 19.75
CA ASN A 165 -4.16 12.73 18.46
C ASN A 165 -4.94 14.05 18.54
N ALA A 166 -4.20 15.15 18.69
CA ALA A 166 -4.76 16.50 18.68
C ALA A 166 -5.12 17.01 17.28
N ARG A 167 -4.50 16.48 16.21
CA ARG A 167 -4.69 16.95 14.82
C ARG A 167 -4.50 15.84 13.77
N ASN A 168 -3.38 15.15 13.80
CA ASN A 168 -2.99 14.09 12.87
C ASN A 168 -2.23 12.99 13.61
N ALA A 169 -2.47 11.72 13.25
CA ALA A 169 -1.60 10.60 13.58
C ALA A 169 -1.30 9.79 12.32
N ALA A 170 -0.01 9.63 12.01
CA ALA A 170 0.47 8.85 10.88
C ALA A 170 1.59 7.90 11.32
N VAL A 171 1.64 6.73 10.70
CA VAL A 171 2.80 5.83 10.78
C VAL A 171 3.52 5.90 9.45
N THR A 172 4.64 6.62 9.43
CA THR A 172 5.39 6.91 8.20
C THR A 172 6.42 5.84 7.85
N ALA A 173 6.76 4.96 8.80
CA ALA A 173 7.71 3.89 8.59
C ALA A 173 7.38 2.68 9.47
N LEU A 174 7.57 1.49 8.91
CA LEU A 174 7.56 0.21 9.63
C LEU A 174 8.80 -0.61 9.28
N SER A 175 9.22 -1.47 10.19
CA SER A 175 10.26 -2.47 9.92
C SER A 175 9.89 -3.79 10.58
N CYS A 176 9.67 -4.82 9.76
CA CYS A 176 9.43 -6.19 10.20
C CYS A 176 10.74 -6.96 10.26
N ARG A 177 10.87 -7.84 11.26
CA ARG A 177 12.03 -8.72 11.41
C ARG A 177 11.69 -10.10 10.91
N ALA A 178 12.60 -10.72 10.15
CA ALA A 178 12.46 -12.13 9.75
C ALA A 178 12.24 -13.03 10.98
N PRO A 179 11.26 -13.96 10.94
CA PRO A 179 11.11 -14.96 11.99
C PRO A 179 12.38 -15.81 12.11
N ARG A 180 12.73 -16.17 13.35
CA ARG A 180 13.91 -16.99 13.66
C ARG A 180 13.74 -18.44 13.26
#